data_AF-A0A1V1SUQ8-F1
#
_entry.id   AF-A0A1V1SUQ8-F1
#
_cell.length_a   1.000
_cell.length_b   1.000
_cell.length_c   1.000
_cell.angle_alpha   90.00
_cell.angle_beta   90.00
_cell.angle_gamma   90.00
#
_symmetry.space_group_name_H-M   'P 1'
#
loop_
_entity.id
_entity.type
_entity.pdbx_description
1 polymer ?
#
loop_
_entity_poly.entity_id
_entity_poly.type
_entity_poly.pdbx_seq_one_letter_code
_entity_poly.pdbx_strand_id
1 'polypeptide(L)'
;MTPADYHRKQEAPPPLLQRSLFLGFTDPTLGGRNRDKGDGPVNINDSDPANDFRQAASAKEKAEVVVRVVSTRLARALSIPVEEIECDKALSEFGIDSLMAVELRNWIGRDFRANLAVFDIMNGATILSLGDAVVGKSEV
;
A
#
# COMPACT_ATOMS: atom_id res chain seq x y z
N MET A 1 -23.48 -21.92 -10.14
CA MET A 1 -22.59 -22.79 -10.94
C MET A 1 -21.34 -21.98 -11.29
N THR A 2 -20.18 -22.43 -10.85
CA THR A 2 -18.90 -21.71 -11.02
C THR A 2 -18.19 -22.17 -12.30
N PRO A 3 -17.29 -21.38 -12.91
CA PRO A 3 -16.54 -21.80 -14.11
C PRO A 3 -15.76 -23.12 -13.92
N ALA A 4 -15.36 -23.44 -12.70
CA ALA A 4 -14.69 -24.70 -12.35
C ALA A 4 -15.58 -25.95 -12.55
N ASP A 5 -16.91 -25.79 -12.57
CA ASP A 5 -17.84 -26.91 -12.74
C ASP A 5 -17.92 -27.42 -14.20
N TYR A 6 -17.54 -26.60 -15.19
CA TYR A 6 -17.61 -26.97 -16.62
C TYR A 6 -16.55 -28.01 -17.01
N HIS A 7 -15.37 -27.96 -16.39
CA HIS A 7 -14.31 -28.95 -16.65
C HIS A 7 -14.68 -30.37 -16.20
N ARG A 8 -15.56 -30.51 -15.19
CA ARG A 8 -16.06 -31.81 -14.73
C ARG A 8 -17.12 -32.40 -15.69
N LYS A 9 -17.75 -31.57 -16.52
CA LYS A 9 -18.82 -31.95 -17.45
C LYS A 9 -18.41 -31.98 -18.93
N GLN A 10 -17.15 -31.64 -19.27
CA GLN A 10 -16.65 -31.53 -20.66
C GLN A 10 -17.48 -30.58 -21.55
N GLU A 11 -18.17 -29.62 -20.95
CA GLU A 11 -18.94 -28.60 -21.67
C GLU A 11 -18.09 -27.35 -21.86
N ALA A 12 -18.07 -26.80 -23.08
CA ALA A 12 -17.38 -25.55 -23.35
C ALA A 12 -18.08 -24.41 -22.58
N PRO A 13 -17.33 -23.52 -21.91
CA PRO A 13 -17.93 -22.45 -21.12
C PRO A 13 -18.74 -21.49 -22.00
N PRO A 14 -19.91 -21.02 -21.54
CA PRO A 14 -20.75 -20.12 -22.32
C PRO A 14 -20.01 -18.82 -22.69
N PRO A 15 -20.27 -18.24 -23.88
CA PRO A 15 -19.46 -17.15 -24.47
C PRO A 15 -19.44 -15.86 -23.64
N LEU A 16 -20.33 -15.70 -22.66
CA LEU A 16 -20.33 -14.57 -21.73
C LEU A 16 -19.10 -14.54 -20.82
N LEU A 17 -18.48 -15.71 -20.54
CA LEU A 17 -17.28 -15.83 -19.70
C LEU A 17 -15.99 -15.45 -20.44
N GLN A 18 -16.02 -15.36 -21.76
CA GLN A 18 -14.88 -14.97 -22.58
C GLN A 18 -14.82 -13.45 -22.82
N ARG A 19 -15.76 -12.67 -22.29
CA ARG A 19 -15.73 -11.21 -22.37
C ARG A 19 -14.62 -10.64 -21.49
N SER A 20 -14.01 -9.53 -21.91
CA SER A 20 -12.88 -8.88 -21.23
C SER A 20 -13.15 -8.57 -19.75
N LEU A 21 -14.41 -8.37 -19.37
CA LEU A 21 -14.84 -8.17 -17.98
C LEU A 21 -14.77 -9.44 -17.11
N PHE A 22 -14.84 -10.62 -17.71
CA PHE A 22 -14.93 -11.92 -17.01
C PHE A 22 -13.72 -12.82 -17.23
N LEU A 23 -12.72 -12.38 -18.02
CA LEU A 23 -11.49 -13.13 -18.29
C LEU A 23 -10.77 -13.55 -16.99
N GLY A 24 -10.78 -12.68 -15.97
CA GLY A 24 -10.21 -12.97 -14.65
C GLY A 24 -10.92 -14.07 -13.86
N PHE A 25 -12.12 -14.51 -14.25
CA PHE A 25 -12.84 -15.60 -13.58
C PHE A 25 -12.62 -16.97 -14.23
N THR A 26 -11.94 -17.02 -15.37
CA THR A 26 -11.77 -18.26 -16.17
C THR A 26 -10.42 -18.92 -16.01
N ASP A 27 -9.49 -18.29 -15.29
CA ASP A 27 -8.13 -18.80 -15.13
C ASP A 27 -7.97 -19.56 -13.80
N PRO A 28 -7.85 -20.89 -13.82
CA PRO A 28 -7.65 -21.71 -12.62
C PRO A 28 -6.28 -21.51 -11.97
N THR A 29 -5.37 -20.72 -12.58
CA THR A 29 -4.05 -20.42 -12.01
C THR A 29 -4.00 -19.15 -11.16
N LEU A 30 -5.15 -18.47 -10.97
CA LEU A 30 -5.28 -17.25 -10.14
C LEU A 30 -5.21 -17.50 -8.62
N GLY A 31 -4.42 -18.50 -8.21
CA GLY A 31 -3.92 -18.67 -6.84
C GLY A 31 -2.60 -17.93 -6.57
N GLY A 32 -2.12 -17.07 -7.47
CA GLY A 32 -0.87 -16.33 -7.25
C GLY A 32 -0.46 -15.46 -8.43
N ARG A 33 -1.15 -14.34 -8.66
CA ARG A 33 -0.67 -13.33 -9.62
C ARG A 33 -0.03 -12.16 -8.88
N ASN A 34 1.28 -12.30 -8.70
CA ASN A 34 2.23 -11.21 -8.50
C ASN A 34 1.98 -10.15 -9.59
N ARG A 35 1.46 -8.98 -9.21
CA ARG A 35 1.34 -7.82 -10.11
C ARG A 35 2.70 -7.13 -10.14
N ASP A 36 3.52 -7.53 -11.11
CA ASP A 36 4.69 -6.74 -11.48
C ASP A 36 4.33 -5.75 -12.60
N LYS A 37 4.65 -4.48 -12.33
CA LYS A 37 4.93 -3.33 -13.20
C LYS A 37 3.99 -2.93 -14.35
N GLY A 38 3.47 -1.70 -14.20
CA GLY A 38 3.66 -0.63 -15.18
C GLY A 38 2.40 0.13 -15.59
N ASP A 39 2.14 1.29 -14.98
CA ASP A 39 1.92 2.52 -15.77
C ASP A 39 2.00 3.81 -14.92
N GLY A 40 2.80 4.78 -15.37
CA GLY A 40 3.00 6.10 -14.75
C GLY A 40 4.48 6.45 -14.48
N PRO A 41 4.92 7.72 -14.66
CA PRO A 41 6.31 8.10 -14.50
C PRO A 41 6.74 7.95 -13.04
N VAL A 42 7.51 6.91 -12.77
CA VAL A 42 8.20 6.67 -11.51
C VAL A 42 9.27 7.74 -11.37
N ASN A 43 8.98 8.80 -10.62
CA ASN A 43 10.01 9.73 -10.15
C ASN A 43 10.69 9.09 -8.94
N ILE A 44 11.80 8.42 -9.24
CA ILE A 44 12.74 7.76 -8.33
C ILE A 44 13.67 8.87 -7.84
N ASN A 45 13.37 9.47 -6.69
CA ASN A 45 14.48 9.93 -5.85
C ASN A 45 14.98 8.67 -5.10
N ASP A 46 16.25 8.35 -5.34
CA ASP A 46 16.86 7.03 -5.46
C ASP A 46 17.17 6.30 -4.13
N SER A 47 16.17 6.11 -3.29
CA SER A 47 16.28 5.26 -2.09
C SER A 47 15.11 4.29 -2.06
N ASP A 48 15.37 2.98 -2.08
CA ASP A 48 14.36 1.98 -1.71
C ASP A 48 14.05 2.19 -0.21
N PRO A 49 12.89 2.77 0.16
CA PRO A 49 12.60 3.10 1.55
C PRO A 49 12.58 1.86 2.43
N ALA A 50 12.28 0.70 1.84
CA ALA A 50 12.36 -0.58 2.54
C ALA A 50 13.82 -0.97 2.83
N ASN A 51 14.77 -0.63 1.96
CA ASN A 51 16.19 -0.85 2.16
C ASN A 51 16.77 0.08 3.23
N ASP A 52 16.46 1.38 3.15
CA ASP A 52 16.87 2.36 4.16
C ASP A 52 16.35 1.96 5.55
N PHE A 53 15.10 1.51 5.64
CA PHE A 53 14.50 1.03 6.87
C PHE A 53 15.20 -0.23 7.42
N ARG A 54 15.62 -1.16 6.56
CA ARG A 54 16.36 -2.35 6.99
C ARG A 54 17.81 -2.04 7.42
N GLN A 55 18.43 -1.02 6.83
CA GLN A 55 19.80 -0.63 7.13
C GLN A 55 19.93 0.26 8.36
N ALA A 56 18.86 0.93 8.77
CA ALA A 56 18.82 1.75 9.97
C ALA A 56 19.19 0.90 11.21
N ALA A 57 20.12 1.42 12.02
CA ALA A 57 20.71 0.71 13.14
C ALA A 57 19.85 0.79 14.41
N SER A 58 18.96 1.78 14.50
CA SER A 58 18.10 1.99 15.67
C SER A 58 16.62 2.14 15.31
N ALA A 59 15.75 1.87 16.28
CA ALA A 59 14.31 2.11 16.16
C ALA A 59 14.00 3.57 15.80
N LYS A 60 14.78 4.52 16.32
CA LYS A 60 14.63 5.94 16.03
C LYS A 60 14.96 6.26 14.57
N GLU A 61 16.08 5.76 14.06
CA GLU A 61 16.45 5.93 12.65
C GLU A 61 15.43 5.28 11.71
N LYS A 62 14.92 4.09 12.08
CA LYS A 62 13.83 3.43 11.34
C LYS A 62 12.58 4.32 11.30
N ALA A 63 12.18 4.93 12.41
CA ALA A 63 11.02 5.83 12.47
C ALA A 63 11.25 7.08 11.62
N GLU A 64 12.45 7.67 11.66
CA GLU A 64 12.81 8.84 10.83
C GLU A 64 12.74 8.53 9.33
N VAL A 65 13.17 7.33 8.91
CA VAL A 65 13.00 6.85 7.52
C VAL A 65 11.52 6.80 7.16
N VAL A 66 10.67 6.18 8.00
CA VAL A 66 9.23 6.08 7.74
C VAL A 66 8.60 7.47 7.64
N VAL A 67 8.88 8.36 8.59
CA VAL A 67 8.36 9.73 8.61
C VAL A 67 8.72 10.46 7.32
N ARG A 68 10.00 10.45 6.92
CA ARG A 68 10.47 11.10 5.70
C ARG A 68 9.73 10.60 4.46
N VAL A 69 9.59 9.28 4.33
CA VAL A 69 8.99 8.65 3.15
C VAL A 69 7.47 8.90 3.12
N VAL A 70 6.79 8.79 4.26
CA VAL A 70 5.36 9.10 4.39
C VAL A 70 5.10 10.57 4.06
N SER A 71 5.86 11.51 4.63
CA SER A 71 5.71 12.94 4.35
C SER A 71 5.89 13.25 2.87
N THR A 72 6.93 12.69 2.23
CA THR A 72 7.17 12.86 0.79
C THR A 72 6.00 12.33 -0.05
N ARG A 73 5.43 11.19 0.36
CA ARG A 73 4.28 10.60 -0.33
C ARG A 73 3.02 11.44 -0.15
N LEU A 74 2.75 11.93 1.05
CA LEU A 74 1.60 12.77 1.34
C LEU A 74 1.69 14.11 0.62
N ALA A 75 2.86 14.76 0.63
CA ALA A 75 3.14 15.96 -0.15
C ALA A 75 2.75 15.77 -1.63
N ARG A 76 3.19 14.66 -2.23
CA ARG A 76 2.84 14.31 -3.62
C ARG A 76 1.35 14.02 -3.82
N ALA A 77 0.71 13.32 -2.89
CA ALA A 77 -0.72 13.00 -2.98
C ALA A 77 -1.60 14.26 -2.87
N LEU A 78 -1.18 15.21 -2.02
CA LEU A 78 -1.87 16.48 -1.79
C LEU A 78 -1.44 17.58 -2.77
N SER A 79 -0.43 17.32 -3.61
CA SER A 79 0.16 18.29 -4.54
C SER A 79 0.67 19.57 -3.86
N ILE A 80 1.26 19.43 -2.68
CA ILE A 80 1.90 20.51 -1.92
C ILE A 80 3.40 20.21 -1.70
N PRO A 81 4.25 21.21 -1.45
CA PRO A 81 5.64 21.01 -1.06
C PRO A 81 5.77 20.16 0.22
N VAL A 82 6.84 19.37 0.32
CA VAL A 82 7.06 18.53 1.53
C VAL A 82 7.36 19.39 2.76
N GLU A 83 7.89 20.59 2.54
CA GLU A 83 8.16 21.60 3.56
C GLU A 83 6.89 22.14 4.22
N GLU A 84 5.73 22.03 3.54
CA GLU A 84 4.42 22.41 4.08
C GLU A 84 3.74 21.27 4.86
N ILE A 85 4.36 20.08 4.93
CA ILE A 85 3.84 18.95 5.70
C ILE A 85 4.25 19.06 7.17
N GLU A 86 3.27 19.38 8.01
CA GLU A 86 3.40 19.36 9.47
C GLU A 86 3.30 17.92 10.02
N CYS A 87 4.43 17.34 10.42
CA CYS A 87 4.48 15.92 10.82
C CYS A 87 3.79 15.61 12.16
N ASP A 88 3.56 16.63 12.98
CA ASP A 88 2.87 16.59 14.28
C ASP A 88 1.35 16.79 14.16
N LYS A 89 0.86 17.17 12.98
CA LYS A 89 -0.56 17.35 12.71
C LYS A 89 -1.24 16.01 12.39
N ALA A 90 -2.51 15.88 12.79
CA ALA A 90 -3.27 14.67 12.54
C ALA A 90 -3.51 14.46 11.04
N LEU A 91 -3.38 13.21 10.58
CA LEU A 91 -3.59 12.81 9.18
C LEU A 91 -4.99 13.21 8.67
N SER A 92 -6.01 13.16 9.54
CA SER A 92 -7.37 13.61 9.21
C SER A 92 -7.46 15.10 8.85
N GLU A 93 -6.58 15.94 9.40
CA GLU A 93 -6.58 17.38 9.13
C GLU A 93 -5.95 17.73 7.77
N PHE A 94 -5.16 16.82 7.21
CA PHE A 94 -4.66 16.90 5.83
C PHE A 94 -5.70 16.46 4.78
N GLY A 95 -6.92 16.14 5.21
CA GLY A 95 -7.98 15.66 4.31
C GLY A 95 -7.80 14.19 3.89
N ILE A 96 -7.01 13.41 4.62
CA ILE A 96 -6.90 11.97 4.38
C ILE A 96 -8.25 11.31 4.70
N ASP A 97 -8.88 10.77 3.67
CA ASP A 97 -10.12 10.01 3.77
C ASP A 97 -9.86 8.51 4.01
N SER A 98 -10.94 7.74 4.13
CA SER A 98 -10.84 6.29 4.35
C SER A 98 -10.20 5.53 3.20
N LEU A 99 -10.31 6.01 1.96
CA LEU A 99 -9.70 5.36 0.81
C LEU A 99 -8.18 5.56 0.83
N MET A 100 -7.74 6.79 1.03
CA MET A 100 -6.32 7.13 1.18
C MET A 100 -5.70 6.43 2.39
N ALA A 101 -6.44 6.29 3.50
CA ALA A 101 -5.96 5.54 4.67
C ALA A 101 -5.75 4.05 4.35
N VAL A 102 -6.66 3.43 3.58
CA VAL A 102 -6.50 2.03 3.12
C VAL A 102 -5.29 1.89 2.19
N GLU A 103 -5.10 2.82 1.27
CA GLU A 103 -3.93 2.83 0.38
C GLU A 103 -2.62 2.98 1.16
N LEU A 104 -2.58 3.89 2.13
CA LEU A 104 -1.43 4.10 3.01
C LEU A 104 -1.11 2.83 3.81
N ARG A 105 -2.12 2.22 4.42
CA ARG A 105 -1.98 0.93 5.13
C ARG A 105 -1.38 -0.15 4.25
N ASN A 106 -1.94 -0.34 3.06
CA ASN A 106 -1.51 -1.40 2.14
C ASN A 106 -0.07 -1.18 1.67
N TRP A 107 0.30 0.07 1.44
CA TRP A 107 1.66 0.43 1.08
C TRP A 107 2.65 0.19 2.23
N ILE A 108 2.31 0.63 3.45
CA ILE A 108 3.13 0.38 4.64
C ILE A 108 3.36 -1.12 4.86
N GLY A 109 2.30 -1.92 4.72
CA GLY A 109 2.41 -3.37 4.85
C GLY A 109 3.28 -4.03 3.77
N ARG A 110 3.36 -3.42 2.58
CA ARG A 110 4.21 -3.93 1.49
C ARG A 110 5.67 -3.54 1.67
N ASP A 111 5.94 -2.28 1.97
CA ASP A 111 7.30 -1.73 1.95
C ASP A 111 8.02 -1.94 3.29
N PHE A 112 7.30 -1.85 4.42
CA PHE A 112 7.88 -2.00 5.77
C PHE A 112 7.47 -3.30 6.48
N ARG A 113 6.66 -4.17 5.84
CA ARG A 113 6.08 -5.38 6.46
C ARG A 113 5.41 -5.11 7.81
N ALA A 114 4.79 -3.94 7.96
CA ALA A 114 4.07 -3.55 9.16
C ALA A 114 2.56 -3.62 8.95
N ASN A 115 1.86 -4.35 9.81
CA ASN A 115 0.40 -4.47 9.74
C ASN A 115 -0.28 -3.47 10.69
N LEU A 116 -0.85 -2.42 10.12
CA LEU A 116 -1.60 -1.38 10.83
C LEU A 116 -3.11 -1.56 10.61
N ALA A 117 -3.93 -1.19 11.59
CA ALA A 117 -5.37 -1.06 11.36
C ALA A 117 -5.65 0.29 10.69
N VAL A 118 -6.62 0.31 9.77
CA VAL A 118 -7.07 1.57 9.13
C VAL A 118 -7.61 2.55 10.18
N PHE A 119 -8.27 2.02 11.21
CA PHE A 119 -8.74 2.82 12.34
C PHE A 119 -7.60 3.56 13.04
N ASP A 120 -6.44 2.92 13.22
CA ASP A 120 -5.28 3.55 13.86
C ASP A 120 -4.77 4.74 13.04
N ILE A 121 -4.82 4.65 11.70
CA ILE A 121 -4.43 5.75 10.79
C ILE A 121 -5.45 6.90 10.85
N MET A 122 -6.74 6.57 10.95
CA MET A 122 -7.82 7.58 10.93
C MET A 122 -8.07 8.24 12.29
N ASN A 123 -7.74 7.57 13.39
CA ASN A 123 -8.05 8.03 14.75
C ASN A 123 -6.95 8.92 15.33
N GLY A 124 -6.74 10.09 14.72
CA GLY A 124 -5.83 11.11 15.23
C GLY A 124 -4.35 10.74 15.16
N ALA A 125 -3.96 9.77 14.33
CA ALA A 125 -2.56 9.49 14.07
C ALA A 125 -1.90 10.70 13.38
N THR A 126 -0.67 10.98 13.79
CA THR A 126 0.24 11.92 13.15
C THR A 126 1.26 11.15 12.32
N ILE A 127 2.01 11.83 11.46
CA ILE A 127 3.09 11.19 10.70
C ILE A 127 4.16 10.63 11.65
N LEU A 128 4.44 11.35 12.74
CA LEU A 128 5.37 10.91 13.78
C LEU A 128 4.89 9.63 14.47
N SER A 129 3.64 9.60 14.96
CA SER A 129 3.11 8.41 15.63
C SER A 129 3.00 7.22 14.68
N LEU A 130 2.78 7.48 13.39
CA LEU A 130 2.77 6.46 12.36
C LEU A 130 4.17 5.86 12.16
N GLY A 131 5.23 6.68 12.18
CA GLY A 131 6.61 6.20 12.18
C GLY A 131 6.89 5.20 13.31
N ASP A 132 6.53 5.58 14.53
CA ASP A 132 6.69 4.71 15.71
C ASP A 132 5.84 3.44 15.62
N ALA A 133 4.58 3.56 15.16
CA ALA A 133 3.69 2.43 14.98
C ALA A 133 4.23 1.43 13.94
N VAL A 134 4.79 1.92 12.83
CA VAL A 134 5.42 1.06 11.82
C VAL A 134 6.61 0.33 12.40
N VAL A 135 7.49 1.01 13.14
CA VAL A 135 8.65 0.37 13.78
C VAL A 135 8.21 -0.71 14.78
N GLY A 136 7.19 -0.43 15.59
CA GLY A 136 6.67 -1.39 16.58
C GLY A 136 5.90 -2.57 15.98
N LYS A 137 5.40 -2.44 14.74
CA LYS A 137 4.61 -3.47 14.04
C LYS A 137 5.35 -4.13 12.88
N SER A 138 6.57 -3.69 12.60
CA SER A 138 7.43 -4.23 11.55
C SER A 138 8.06 -5.55 12.00
N GLU A 139 8.07 -6.53 11.10
CA GLU A 139 8.79 -7.80 11.26
C GLU A 139 10.21 -7.77 10.67
N VAL A 140 10.68 -6.59 10.21
CA VAL A 140 12.00 -6.33 9.59
C VAL A 140 12.81 -5.29 10.34
#